data_AF-A0AAV7SQX8-F1
#
_entry.id   AF-A0AAV7SQX8-F1
#
_cell.length_a   1.000
_cell.length_b   1.000
_cell.length_c   1.000
_cell.angle_alpha   90.00
_cell.angle_beta   90.00
_cell.angle_gamma   90.00
#
_symmetry.space_group_name_H-M   'P 1'
#
loop_
_entity.id
_entity.type
_entity.pdbx_description
1 polymer ?
#
loop_
_entity_poly.entity_id
_entity_poly.type
_entity_poly.pdbx_seq_one_letter_code
_entity_poly.pdbx_strand_id
1 'polypeptide(L)'
;MAQPNFTIVPPQAFWAAGNNPPVKWSEWKDYFMNYIGAIDLDDRMPAEQKKILLLHSLGPLGLKTYNKMQKSPISGDVCVFGVAMHDLDKYFAPKVCIGIIRYKFFQRKQEKGESVDDYVADLKKLAL
;
A
#
# COMPACT_ATOMS: atom_id res chain seq x y z
N MET A 1 20.66 17.37 -28.49
CA MET A 1 19.35 17.86 -28.02
C MET A 1 19.35 17.72 -26.51
N ALA A 2 19.33 18.82 -25.76
CA ALA A 2 19.31 18.78 -24.31
C ALA A 2 17.92 18.29 -23.86
N GLN A 3 17.88 17.18 -23.13
CA GLN A 3 16.65 16.69 -22.48
C GLN A 3 16.14 17.79 -21.54
N PRO A 4 14.84 18.14 -21.57
CA PRO A 4 14.26 19.05 -20.59
C PRO A 4 14.48 18.46 -19.19
N ASN A 5 15.18 19.22 -18.32
CA ASN A 5 15.36 18.87 -16.91
C ASN A 5 14.01 19.00 -16.19
N PHE A 6 13.19 17.94 -16.24
CA PHE A 6 12.04 17.82 -15.37
C PHE A 6 12.55 17.55 -13.95
N THR A 7 12.46 18.55 -13.06
CA THR A 7 12.69 18.33 -11.63
C THR A 7 11.47 17.59 -11.08
N ILE A 8 11.55 16.26 -11.08
CA ILE A 8 10.51 15.42 -10.48
C ILE A 8 10.70 15.47 -8.96
N VAL A 9 9.71 16.02 -8.27
CA VAL A 9 9.74 16.13 -6.80
C VAL A 9 9.41 14.76 -6.21
N PRO A 10 10.19 14.26 -5.22
CA PRO A 10 9.88 13.01 -4.55
C PRO A 10 8.51 13.08 -3.86
N PRO A 11 7.77 11.96 -3.80
CA PRO A 11 6.49 11.92 -3.11
C PRO A 11 6.66 12.30 -1.64
N GLN A 12 5.64 12.93 -1.07
CA GLN A 12 5.63 13.23 0.36
C GLN A 12 5.85 11.96 1.17
N ALA A 13 6.60 12.09 2.27
CA ALA A 13 6.90 10.97 3.15
C ALA A 13 5.62 10.27 3.61
N PHE A 14 5.54 8.95 3.39
CA PHE A 14 4.33 8.17 3.72
C PHE A 14 3.96 8.29 5.19
N TRP A 15 4.93 8.16 6.09
CA TRP A 15 4.70 8.19 7.52
C TRP A 15 5.82 8.95 8.24
N ALA A 16 5.71 10.28 8.20
CA ALA A 16 6.66 11.19 8.83
C ALA A 16 6.45 11.35 10.34
N ALA A 17 5.21 11.58 10.77
CA ALA A 17 4.86 11.83 12.17
C ALA A 17 3.40 11.41 12.44
N GLY A 18 3.05 11.28 13.72
CA GLY A 18 1.70 10.93 14.17
C GLY A 18 1.45 9.43 14.31
N ASN A 19 0.25 9.09 14.80
CA ASN A 19 -0.11 7.70 15.11
C ASN A 19 -0.44 6.87 13.87
N ASN A 20 -0.91 7.50 12.78
CA ASN A 20 -1.28 6.85 11.53
C ASN A 20 -0.73 7.61 10.32
N PRO A 21 -0.50 6.94 9.17
CA PRO A 21 -0.20 7.59 7.90
C PRO A 21 -1.32 8.55 7.45
N PRO A 22 -1.01 9.66 6.77
CA PRO A 22 -1.98 10.66 6.32
C PRO A 22 -2.79 10.20 5.10
N VAL A 23 -2.27 9.24 4.33
CA VAL A 23 -2.89 8.69 3.12
C VAL A 23 -2.93 7.17 3.19
N LYS A 24 -3.82 6.54 2.41
CA LYS A 24 -3.88 5.07 2.31
C LYS A 24 -2.63 4.55 1.63
N TRP A 25 -2.15 3.37 2.06
CA TRP A 25 -0.96 2.74 1.48
C TRP A 25 -1.09 2.50 -0.03
N SER A 26 -2.25 2.02 -0.50
CA SER A 26 -2.47 1.79 -1.93
C SER A 26 -2.31 3.06 -2.76
N GLU A 27 -2.89 4.16 -2.28
CA GLU A 27 -2.82 5.46 -2.95
C GLU A 27 -1.39 6.01 -2.96
N TRP A 28 -0.70 5.94 -1.83
CA TRP A 28 0.70 6.36 -1.75
C TRP A 28 1.62 5.52 -2.63
N LYS A 29 1.39 4.21 -2.69
CA LYS A 29 2.14 3.28 -3.54
C LYS A 29 2.01 3.67 -5.00
N ASP A 30 0.82 4.04 -5.47
CA ASP A 30 0.61 4.49 -6.85
C ASP A 30 1.42 5.77 -7.14
N TYR A 31 1.41 6.75 -6.23
CA TYR A 31 2.25 7.95 -6.36
C TYR A 31 3.75 7.62 -6.40
N PHE A 32 4.20 6.69 -5.55
CA PHE A 32 5.59 6.26 -5.52
C PHE A 32 5.99 5.51 -6.80
N MET A 33 5.13 4.62 -7.32
CA MET A 33 5.40 3.90 -8.56
C MET A 33 5.46 4.82 -9.77
N ASN A 34 4.58 5.84 -9.83
CA ASN A 34 4.64 6.89 -10.86
C ASN A 34 5.93 7.70 -10.76
N TYR A 35 6.37 8.03 -9.53
CA TYR A 35 7.65 8.70 -9.30
C TYR A 35 8.83 7.85 -9.80
N ILE A 36 8.87 6.55 -9.46
CA ILE A 36 9.90 5.63 -9.94
C ILE A 36 9.88 5.54 -11.47
N GLY A 37 8.71 5.39 -12.09
CA GLY A 37 8.58 5.34 -13.55
C GLY A 37 9.04 6.63 -14.25
N ALA A 38 8.89 7.78 -13.59
CA ALA A 38 9.33 9.06 -14.14
C ALA A 38 10.84 9.28 -14.01
N ILE A 39 11.48 8.77 -12.94
CA ILE A 39 12.95 8.90 -12.75
C ILE A 39 13.75 7.78 -13.41
N ASP A 40 13.15 6.59 -13.58
CA ASP A 40 13.78 5.39 -14.10
C ASP A 40 13.16 4.98 -15.44
N LEU A 41 13.19 5.92 -16.39
CA LEU A 41 12.57 5.81 -17.71
C LEU A 41 13.06 4.60 -18.53
N ASP A 42 14.26 4.08 -18.24
CA ASP A 42 14.92 3.00 -18.98
C ASP A 42 15.20 1.75 -18.12
N ASP A 43 14.57 1.61 -16.94
CA ASP A 43 14.81 0.52 -15.96
C ASP A 43 16.30 0.30 -15.64
N ARG A 44 17.08 1.40 -15.66
CA ARG A 44 18.54 1.38 -15.45
C ARG A 44 18.90 1.42 -13.97
N MET A 45 17.95 1.79 -13.12
CA MET A 45 18.21 1.93 -11.69
C MET A 45 18.32 0.56 -11.02
N PRO A 46 19.43 0.28 -10.30
CA PRO A 46 19.57 -0.97 -9.57
C PRO A 46 18.47 -1.17 -8.53
N ALA A 47 18.08 -2.43 -8.30
CA ALA A 47 17.04 -2.78 -7.33
C ALA A 47 17.38 -2.30 -5.90
N GLU A 48 18.67 -2.23 -5.54
CA GLU A 48 19.12 -1.68 -4.25
C GLU A 48 18.83 -0.19 -4.13
N GLN A 49 19.07 0.58 -5.19
CA GLN A 49 18.78 2.01 -5.20
C GLN A 49 17.27 2.28 -5.15
N LYS A 50 16.47 1.48 -5.86
CA LYS A 50 14.99 1.49 -5.75
C LYS A 50 14.54 1.25 -4.31
N LYS A 51 15.15 0.28 -3.61
CA LYS A 51 14.87 0.01 -2.19
C LYS A 51 15.27 1.20 -1.30
N ILE A 52 16.43 1.79 -1.49
CA ILE A 52 16.86 2.95 -0.69
C ILE A 52 15.87 4.11 -0.87
N LEU A 53 15.45 4.39 -2.10
CA LEU A 53 14.44 5.41 -2.40
C LEU A 53 13.09 5.10 -1.75
N LEU A 54 12.66 3.84 -1.77
CA LEU A 54 11.45 3.39 -1.07
C LEU A 54 11.54 3.68 0.43
N LEU A 55 12.64 3.25 1.06
CA LEU A 55 12.86 3.43 2.50
C LEU A 55 12.98 4.90 2.90
N HIS A 56 13.61 5.72 2.06
CA HIS A 56 13.68 7.17 2.26
C HIS A 56 12.28 7.80 2.17
N SER A 57 11.50 7.41 1.17
CA SER A 57 10.15 7.96 0.92
C SER A 57 9.10 7.49 1.94
N LEU A 58 9.37 6.42 2.69
CA LEU A 58 8.50 5.99 3.80
C LEU A 58 8.50 6.98 4.98
N GLY A 59 9.58 7.75 5.16
CA GLY A 59 9.80 8.57 6.34
C GLY A 59 10.24 7.78 7.58
N PRO A 60 10.57 8.47 8.68
CA PRO A 60 11.22 7.88 9.87
C PRO A 60 10.38 6.82 10.59
N LEU A 61 9.05 6.99 10.70
CA LEU A 61 8.19 6.00 11.36
C LEU A 61 7.97 4.77 10.48
N GLY A 62 7.83 4.97 9.17
CA GLY A 62 7.76 3.89 8.19
C GLY A 62 9.05 3.06 8.17
N LEU A 63 10.22 3.72 8.16
CA LEU A 63 11.53 3.06 8.24
C LEU A 63 11.70 2.26 9.54
N LYS A 64 11.35 2.84 10.69
CA LYS A 64 11.39 2.14 11.99
C LYS A 64 10.51 0.89 11.99
N THR A 65 9.35 0.96 11.33
CA THR A 65 8.42 -0.16 11.21
C THR A 65 9.00 -1.24 10.30
N TYR A 66 9.55 -0.85 9.15
CA TYR A 66 10.23 -1.78 8.23
C TYR A 66 11.39 -2.51 8.91
N ASN A 67 12.26 -1.80 9.63
CA ASN A 67 13.38 -2.40 10.35
C ASN A 67 12.93 -3.39 11.43
N LYS A 68 11.77 -3.17 12.07
CA LYS A 68 11.20 -4.13 13.02
C LYS A 68 10.67 -5.40 12.36
N MET A 69 10.23 -5.30 11.10
CA MET A 69 9.73 -6.44 10.32
C MET A 69 10.88 -7.27 9.76
N GLN A 70 11.96 -6.62 9.34
CA GLN A 70 13.12 -7.27 8.73
C GLN A 70 14.00 -7.94 9.80
N LYS A 71 13.55 -9.08 10.33
CA LYS A 71 14.25 -9.85 11.36
C LYS A 71 15.38 -10.75 10.83
N SER A 72 15.54 -10.86 9.52
CA SER A 72 16.64 -11.60 8.90
C SER A 72 17.14 -10.87 7.65
N PRO A 73 18.45 -10.72 7.44
CA PRO A 73 18.98 -10.17 6.20
C PRO A 73 18.62 -11.12 5.06
N ILE A 74 17.95 -10.59 4.04
CA ILE A 74 17.69 -11.32 2.80
C ILE A 74 19.05 -11.47 2.10
N SER A 75 19.70 -12.62 2.27
CA SER A 75 20.90 -13.00 1.55
C SER A 75 20.51 -13.79 0.30
N GLY A 76 20.64 -13.19 -0.87
CA GLY A 76 20.48 -13.88 -2.16
C GLY A 76 20.07 -12.96 -3.31
N ASP A 77 20.22 -13.48 -4.53
CA ASP A 77 19.88 -12.91 -5.86
C ASP A 77 18.38 -12.57 -6.06
N VAL A 78 17.62 -12.46 -4.98
CA VAL A 78 16.19 -12.15 -4.98
C VAL A 78 16.01 -10.64 -5.16
N CYS A 79 15.06 -10.23 -6.00
CA CYS A 79 14.72 -8.81 -6.22
C CYS A 79 14.41 -8.08 -4.89
N VAL A 80 15.44 -7.44 -4.31
CA VAL A 80 15.43 -6.87 -2.97
C VAL A 80 14.34 -5.80 -2.81
N PHE A 81 14.06 -5.06 -3.89
CA PHE A 81 12.97 -4.09 -3.96
C PHE A 81 11.60 -4.75 -3.92
N GLY A 82 11.38 -5.80 -4.73
CA GLY A 82 10.11 -6.52 -4.79
C GLY A 82 9.73 -7.15 -3.45
N VAL A 83 10.70 -7.76 -2.76
CA VAL A 83 10.46 -8.32 -1.41
C VAL A 83 10.10 -7.23 -0.41
N ALA A 84 10.85 -6.12 -0.41
CA ALA A 84 10.55 -4.99 0.47
C ALA A 84 9.14 -4.43 0.24
N MET A 85 8.74 -4.26 -1.02
CA MET A 85 7.41 -3.78 -1.39
C MET A 85 6.32 -4.76 -0.92
N HIS A 86 6.51 -6.06 -1.14
CA HIS A 86 5.56 -7.09 -0.71
C HIS A 86 5.37 -7.13 0.81
N ASP A 87 6.45 -7.01 1.58
CA ASP A 87 6.38 -7.00 3.05
C ASP A 87 5.61 -5.77 3.57
N LEU A 88 5.82 -4.61 2.94
CA LEU A 88 5.08 -3.38 3.23
C LEU A 88 3.60 -3.50 2.82
N ASP A 89 3.31 -4.06 1.64
CA ASP A 89 1.95 -4.34 1.18
C ASP A 89 1.19 -5.20 2.19
N LYS A 90 1.83 -6.28 2.69
CA LYS A 90 1.23 -7.17 3.68
C LYS A 90 0.99 -6.48 5.02
N TYR A 91 1.90 -5.60 5.44
CA TYR A 91 1.77 -4.89 6.71
C TYR A 91 0.66 -3.84 6.69
N PHE A 92 0.59 -3.06 5.61
CA PHE A 92 -0.38 -1.99 5.44
C PHE A 92 -1.68 -2.43 4.76
N ALA A 93 -1.78 -3.69 4.34
CA ALA A 93 -3.02 -4.28 3.87
C ALA A 93 -4.13 -4.00 4.90
N PRO A 94 -5.33 -3.59 4.45
CA PRO A 94 -6.46 -3.42 5.34
C PRO A 94 -6.67 -4.72 6.14
N LYS A 95 -6.60 -4.64 7.46
CA LYS A 95 -6.94 -5.77 8.32
C LYS A 95 -8.45 -5.93 8.32
N VAL A 96 -8.93 -6.73 7.38
CA VAL A 96 -10.34 -7.08 7.27
C VAL A 96 -10.70 -7.98 8.45
N CYS A 97 -11.44 -7.46 9.43
CA CYS A 97 -11.94 -8.27 10.53
C CYS A 97 -13.14 -9.09 10.05
N ILE A 98 -12.88 -10.32 9.60
CA ILE A 98 -13.90 -11.25 9.10
C ILE A 98 -15.07 -11.41 10.09
N GLY A 99 -14.79 -11.38 11.39
CA GLY A 99 -15.81 -11.44 12.45
C GLY A 99 -16.83 -10.29 12.36
N ILE A 100 -16.35 -9.06 12.18
CA ILE A 100 -17.22 -7.87 12.03
C ILE A 100 -18.07 -7.97 10.76
N ILE A 101 -17.49 -8.47 9.67
CA ILE A 101 -18.20 -8.60 8.40
C ILE A 101 -19.29 -9.65 8.48
N ARG A 102 -18.96 -10.84 8.99
CA ARG A 102 -19.94 -11.90 9.23
C ARG A 102 -21.04 -11.43 10.15
N TYR A 103 -20.68 -10.72 11.22
CA TYR A 103 -21.67 -10.12 12.12
C TYR A 103 -22.62 -9.18 11.39
N LYS A 104 -22.11 -8.23 10.58
CA LYS A 104 -22.94 -7.34 9.77
C LYS A 104 -23.83 -8.09 8.78
N PHE A 105 -23.30 -9.12 8.12
CA PHE A 105 -24.04 -9.97 7.20
C PHE A 105 -25.21 -10.68 7.91
N PHE A 106 -24.93 -11.32 9.06
CA PHE A 106 -25.96 -12.04 9.83
C PHE A 106 -26.96 -11.13 10.54
N GLN A 107 -26.61 -9.88 10.80
CA GLN A 107 -27.53 -8.91 11.37
C GLN A 107 -28.51 -8.34 10.35
N ARG A 108 -28.19 -8.39 9.06
CA ARG A 108 -29.06 -7.86 8.02
C ARG A 108 -30.31 -8.72 7.91
N LYS A 109 -31.47 -8.09 8.13
CA LYS A 109 -32.81 -8.66 7.95
C LYS A 109 -33.56 -7.83 6.92
N GLN A 110 -34.43 -8.47 6.14
CA GLN A 110 -35.28 -7.75 5.18
C GLN A 110 -36.26 -6.85 5.93
N GLU A 111 -36.31 -5.58 5.56
CA GLU A 111 -37.19 -4.61 6.21
C GLU A 111 -38.64 -4.73 5.69
N LYS A 112 -39.61 -4.28 6.51
CA LYS A 112 -41.02 -4.35 6.12
C LYS A 112 -41.29 -3.39 4.95
N GLY A 113 -41.55 -3.95 3.77
CA GLY A 113 -41.79 -3.19 2.53
C GLY A 113 -40.57 -3.09 1.60
N GLU A 114 -39.44 -3.70 1.97
CA GLU A 114 -38.27 -3.82 1.11
C GLU A 114 -38.47 -4.93 0.06
N SER A 115 -38.06 -4.66 -1.19
CA SER A 115 -38.05 -5.69 -2.24
C SER A 115 -37.03 -6.78 -1.91
N VAL A 116 -37.35 -8.01 -2.31
CA VAL A 116 -36.41 -9.14 -2.19
C VAL A 116 -35.13 -8.88 -2.99
N ASP A 117 -35.25 -8.23 -4.15
CA ASP A 117 -34.09 -7.95 -5.01
C ASP A 117 -33.11 -6.96 -4.35
N ASP A 118 -33.63 -5.91 -3.72
CA ASP A 118 -32.82 -4.92 -3.00
C ASP A 118 -32.13 -5.54 -1.78
N TYR A 119 -32.88 -6.36 -1.03
CA TYR A 119 -32.33 -7.11 0.10
C TYR A 119 -31.19 -8.04 -0.31
N VAL A 120 -31.37 -8.80 -1.38
CA VAL A 120 -30.34 -9.70 -1.92
C VAL A 120 -29.15 -8.93 -2.48
N ALA A 121 -29.39 -7.78 -3.14
CA ALA A 121 -28.32 -6.91 -3.63
C ALA A 121 -27.45 -6.39 -2.47
N ASP A 122 -28.06 -6.00 -1.36
CA ASP A 122 -27.34 -5.57 -0.16
C ASP A 122 -26.58 -6.70 0.53
N LEU A 123 -27.18 -7.88 0.66
CA LEU A 123 -26.47 -9.06 1.17
C LEU A 123 -25.24 -9.39 0.32
N LYS A 124 -25.34 -9.26 -1.01
CA LYS A 124 -24.20 -9.47 -1.92
C LYS A 124 -23.09 -8.44 -1.71
N LYS A 125 -23.42 -7.18 -1.37
CA LYS A 125 -22.40 -6.16 -1.02
C LYS A 125 -21.70 -6.47 0.31
N LEU A 126 -22.41 -7.11 1.25
CA LEU A 126 -21.90 -7.47 2.57
C LEU A 126 -21.16 -8.82 2.59
N ALA A 127 -21.43 -9.68 1.61
CA ALA A 127 -20.71 -10.93 1.40
C ALA A 127 -19.31 -10.62 0.83
N LEU A 128 -18.30 -10.77 1.69
CA LEU A 128 -16.88 -10.78 1.33
C LEU A 128 -16.41 -12.20 1.04
#